data_AF-A0A974AMF3-F1
#
_entry.id   AF-A0A974AMF3-F1
#
_cell.length_a   1.000
_cell.length_b   1.000
_cell.length_c   1.000
_cell.angle_alpha   90.00
_cell.angle_beta   90.00
_cell.angle_gamma   90.00
#
_symmetry.space_group_name_H-M   'P 1'
#
loop_
_entity.id
_entity.type
_entity.pdbx_description
1 polymer ?
#
loop_
_entity_poly.entity_id
_entity_poly.type
_entity_poly.pdbx_seq_one_letter_code
_entity_poly.pdbx_strand_id
1 'polypeptide(L)' 'MRNLRYILLHAVTASVFIFLLQRYALSATLESSLLWALTFGGCAAGLAYMQSNR' A
#
# COMPACT_ATOMS: atom_id res chain seq x y z
N MET A 1 7.23 -18.14 4.20
CA MET A 1 6.38 -18.32 3.00
C MET A 1 4.86 -18.41 3.28
N ARG A 2 4.40 -19.00 4.41
CA ARG A 2 2.96 -19.24 4.66
C ARG A 2 2.09 -17.97 4.74
N ASN A 3 2.69 -16.82 5.05
CA ASN A 3 1.98 -15.53 5.21
C ASN A 3 2.17 -14.56 4.02
N LEU A 4 2.89 -14.95 2.96
CA LEU A 4 3.13 -14.07 1.80
C LEU A 4 1.83 -13.54 1.18
N ARG A 5 0.80 -14.39 1.13
CA ARG A 5 -0.53 -14.00 0.64
C ARG A 5 -1.12 -12.87 1.46
N TYR A 6 -1.00 -12.92 2.79
CA TYR A 6 -1.51 -11.88 3.68
C TYR A 6 -0.69 -10.59 3.60
N ILE A 7 0.64 -10.69 3.46
CA ILE A 7 1.50 -9.53 3.24
C ILE A 7 1.10 -8.81 1.95
N LEU A 8 0.94 -9.55 0.84
CA LEU A 8 0.53 -8.98 -0.44
C LEU A 8 -0.88 -8.37 -0.38
N LEU A 9 -1.84 -9.06 0.23
CA LEU A 9 -3.19 -8.52 0.40
C LEU A 9 -3.17 -7.22 1.20
N HIS A 10 -2.40 -7.15 2.28
CA HIS A 10 -2.29 -5.95 3.10
C HIS A 10 -1.67 -4.79 2.31
N ALA A 11 -0.56 -5.06 1.60
CA ALA A 11 0.12 -4.07 0.77
C ALA A 11 -0.77 -3.54 -0.35
N VAL A 12 -1.44 -4.42 -1.10
CA VAL A 12 -2.36 -4.03 -2.19
C VAL A 12 -3.54 -3.22 -1.65
N THR A 13 -4.14 -3.66 -0.54
CA THR A 13 -5.25 -2.93 0.08
C THR A 13 -4.82 -1.52 0.49
N ALA A 14 -3.63 -1.37 1.10
CA ALA A 14 -3.08 -0.07 1.46
C ALA A 14 -2.82 0.81 0.22
N SER A 15 -2.20 0.27 -0.83
CA SER A 15 -1.95 1.00 -2.08
C SER A 15 -3.24 1.50 -2.73
N VAL A 16 -4.25 0.64 -2.83
CA VAL A 16 -5.55 1.01 -3.41
C VAL A 16 -6.23 2.08 -2.56
N PHE A 17 -6.24 1.93 -1.23
CA PHE A 17 -6.80 2.94 -0.33
C PHE A 17 -6.15 4.31 -0.53
N ILE A 18 -4.81 4.36 -0.54
CA ILE A 18 -4.06 5.61 -0.71
C ILE A 18 -4.29 6.22 -2.09
N PHE A 19 -4.33 5.40 -3.14
CA PHE A 19 -4.62 5.88 -4.50
C PHE A 19 -6.01 6.53 -4.57
N LEU A 20 -7.05 5.86 -4.04
CA LEU A 20 -8.42 6.38 -4.06
C LEU A 20 -8.54 7.66 -3.24
N LEU A 21 -7.90 7.71 -2.07
CA LEU A 21 -7.84 8.90 -1.23
C LEU A 21 -7.21 10.07 -1.99
N GLN A 22 -6.02 9.87 -2.54
CA GLN A 22 -5.30 10.91 -3.30
C GLN A 22 -6.10 11.38 -4.52
N ARG A 23 -6.60 10.45 -5.32
CA ARG A 23 -7.25 10.76 -6.61
C ARG A 23 -8.61 11.42 -6.43
N TYR A 24 -9.43 10.93 -5.51
CA TYR A 24 -10.85 11.30 -5.44
C TYR A 24 -11.21 12.17 -4.24
N ALA A 25 -10.59 11.95 -3.08
CA ALA A 25 -10.88 12.77 -1.91
C ALA A 25 -10.02 14.04 -1.87
N LEU A 26 -8.75 13.93 -2.28
CA LEU A 26 -7.79 15.04 -2.24
C LEU A 26 -7.60 15.74 -3.60
N SER A 27 -8.22 15.23 -4.67
CA SER A 27 -8.10 15.76 -6.04
C SER A 27 -6.64 15.93 -6.52
N ALA A 28 -5.75 15.06 -6.06
CA ALA A 28 -4.34 15.09 -6.45
C ALA A 28 -4.16 14.67 -7.92
N THR A 29 -3.02 15.07 -8.51
CA THR A 29 -2.64 14.64 -9.85
C THR A 29 -2.44 13.12 -9.88
N LEU A 30 -2.56 12.52 -11.08
CA LEU A 30 -2.35 11.08 -11.26
C LEU A 30 -0.94 10.68 -10.81
N GLU A 31 0.06 11.48 -11.19
CA GLU A 31 1.47 11.27 -10.82
C GLU A 31 1.64 11.23 -9.31
N SER A 32 1.13 12.24 -8.59
CA SER A 32 1.21 12.29 -7.13
C SER A 32 0.48 11.11 -6.48
N SER A 33 -0.70 10.76 -7.00
CA SER A 33 -1.50 9.63 -6.50
C SER A 33 -0.75 8.29 -6.64
N LEU A 34 -0.07 8.07 -7.78
CA LEU A 34 0.72 6.86 -8.02
C LEU A 34 1.98 6.80 -7.14
N LEU A 35 2.71 7.92 -7.01
CA LEU A 35 3.88 8.00 -6.15
C LEU A 35 3.54 7.65 -4.69
N TRP A 36 2.45 8.22 -4.17
CA TRP A 36 2.02 7.93 -2.80
C TRP A 36 1.49 6.50 -2.64
N ALA A 37 0.73 5.98 -3.61
CA ALA A 37 0.25 4.59 -3.57
C ALA A 37 1.41 3.58 -3.51
N LEU A 38 2.47 3.78 -4.31
CA LEU A 38 3.67 2.93 -4.29
C LEU A 38 4.44 3.07 -2.98
N THR A 39 4.62 4.30 -2.50
CA THR A 39 5.38 4.57 -1.26
C THR A 39 4.72 3.91 -0.05
N PHE A 40 3.42 4.17 0.16
CA PHE A 40 2.69 3.59 1.28
C PHE A 40 2.47 2.08 1.13
N GLY A 41 2.24 1.59 -0.09
CA GLY A 41 2.16 0.16 -0.38
C GLY A 41 3.44 -0.60 -0.04
N GLY A 42 4.59 -0.04 -0.42
CA GLY A 42 5.91 -0.58 -0.08
C GLY A 42 6.16 -0.62 1.43
N CYS A 43 5.86 0.48 2.13
CA CYS A 43 5.95 0.51 3.60
C CYS A 43 5.03 -0.53 4.26
N ALA A 44 3.79 -0.65 3.80
CA ALA A 44 2.83 -1.62 4.31
C ALA A 44 3.32 -3.07 4.10
N ALA A 45 3.91 -3.38 2.94
CA ALA A 45 4.53 -4.67 2.68
C ALA A 45 5.69 -4.96 3.65
N GLY A 46 6.57 -3.97 3.86
CA GLY A 46 7.70 -4.09 4.79
C GLY A 46 7.27 -4.35 6.23
N LEU A 47 6.31 -3.58 6.73
CA LEU A 47 5.76 -3.75 8.08
C LEU A 47 5.08 -5.11 8.25
N ALA A 48 4.25 -5.52 7.29
CA ALA A 48 3.58 -6.82 7.33
C ALA A 48 4.57 -7.99 7.25
N TYR A 49 5.68 -7.84 6.50
CA TYR A 49 6.75 -8.81 6.47
C TYR A 49 7.44 -8.95 7.83
N MET A 50 7.81 -7.82 8.46
CA MET A 50 8.43 -7.83 9.80
C MET A 50 7.51 -8.45 10.86
N GLN A 51 6.21 -8.16 10.79
CA GLN A 51 5.20 -8.75 11.69
C GLN A 51 5.02 -10.25 11.45
N SER A 52 5.07 -10.68 10.19
CA SER A 52 4.90 -12.10 9.82
C SER A 52 6.13 -12.96 10.12
N ASN A 53 7.29 -12.34 10.38
CA ASN A 53 8.58 -12.97 10.68
C ASN A 53 9.01 -12.76 12.15
N ARG A 54 8.09 -12.35 13.01
CA ARG A 54 8.27 -12.27 14.46
C ARG A 54 7.87 -13.58 15.12
#